data_AF-A0A8T2CTG5-F1
#
_entry.id   AF-A0A8T2CTG5-F1
#
_cell.length_a   1.000
_cell.length_b   1.000
_cell.length_c   1.000
_cell.angle_alpha   90.00
_cell.angle_beta   90.00
_cell.angle_gamma   90.00
#
_symmetry.space_group_name_H-M   'P 1'
#
loop_
_entity.id
_entity.type
_entity.pdbx_description
1 polymer ?
#
loop_
_entity_poly.entity_id
_entity_poly.type
_entity_poly.pdbx_seq_one_letter_code
_entity_poly.pdbx_strand_id
1 'polypeptide(L)'
;MDSLDLAHTPSFKGGSETFLRNVFENILKTYLRKNPTTERIWELIQSLDNEKICYDHFTFMTLKVEGYGIDSLSSFFMNYGYKIGGGLDFPKKKLRGLWFSPPDVIVPDDGHGLGNGPLPRLVMGEILVDELSPESQAIIRKYLKPEGGKQALLSSILGSLIWEKPTWSEFKQIAEENELAAWAFINGYTMNHLAFAVHRLKHRFSDIKCIIQYLEENGFDLNHDGGVLKVSTDGLLLQVSSISEKLPVEFADGVTKLVPASYIEFTDRLVLPQFKELPYDQIKEFHRREDFALNNA
;
A
#
# COMPACT_ATOMS: atom_id res chain seq x y z
N MET A 1 22.45 -33.17 -27.27
CA MET A 1 22.98 -31.90 -26.74
C MET A 1 21.76 -31.11 -26.33
N ASP A 2 21.17 -31.49 -25.20
CA ASP A 2 19.98 -30.83 -24.68
C ASP A 2 20.44 -29.97 -23.53
N SER A 3 20.63 -28.69 -23.83
CA SER A 3 20.76 -27.64 -22.83
C SER A 3 19.40 -27.53 -22.16
N LEU A 4 19.25 -28.20 -21.01
CA LEU A 4 18.22 -27.85 -20.04
C LEU A 4 18.36 -26.35 -19.76
N ASP A 5 17.40 -25.57 -20.25
CA ASP A 5 17.19 -24.20 -19.81
C ASP A 5 17.08 -24.24 -18.29
N LEU A 6 18.16 -23.85 -17.62
CA LEU A 6 18.17 -23.57 -16.20
C LEU A 6 17.17 -22.44 -16.01
N ALA A 7 15.97 -22.80 -15.53
CA ALA A 7 14.97 -21.85 -15.08
C ALA A 7 15.67 -20.77 -14.27
N HIS A 8 15.48 -19.51 -14.65
CA HIS A 8 15.99 -18.34 -13.94
C HIS A 8 15.42 -18.36 -12.52
N THR A 9 16.06 -19.06 -11.59
CA THR A 9 15.71 -18.96 -10.17
C THR A 9 16.11 -17.55 -9.74
N PRO A 10 15.16 -16.70 -9.31
CA PRO A 10 15.50 -15.37 -8.85
C PRO A 10 16.49 -15.49 -7.68
N SER A 11 17.68 -14.91 -7.84
CA SER A 11 18.66 -14.88 -6.76
C SER A 11 18.28 -13.75 -5.80
N PHE A 12 17.37 -14.06 -4.88
CA PHE A 12 17.02 -13.17 -3.79
C PHE A 12 18.18 -13.08 -2.80
N LYS A 13 18.82 -11.90 -2.72
CA LYS A 13 19.91 -11.66 -1.75
C LYS A 13 19.42 -11.74 -0.30
N GLY A 14 18.14 -11.44 -0.07
CA GLY A 14 17.50 -11.42 1.24
C GLY A 14 17.17 -12.79 1.85
N GLY A 15 17.19 -13.87 1.06
CA GLY A 15 16.80 -15.21 1.52
C GLY A 15 15.79 -15.86 0.58
N SER A 16 14.94 -16.77 1.09
CA SER A 16 13.97 -17.48 0.25
C SER A 16 12.74 -16.65 -0.11
N GLU A 17 12.13 -16.94 -1.26
CA GLU A 17 10.83 -16.39 -1.65
C GLU A 17 9.76 -16.65 -0.59
N THR A 18 9.75 -17.85 -0.01
CA THR A 18 8.82 -18.24 1.06
C THR A 18 8.90 -17.30 2.25
N PHE A 19 10.11 -16.85 2.65
CA PHE A 19 10.25 -15.89 3.73
C PHE A 19 9.65 -14.52 3.38
N LEU A 20 9.89 -14.03 2.16
CA LEU A 20 9.28 -12.78 1.67
C LEU A 20 7.75 -12.85 1.70
N ARG A 21 7.18 -13.96 1.22
CA ARG A 21 5.73 -14.18 1.23
C ARG A 21 5.18 -14.21 2.66
N ASN A 22 5.86 -14.89 3.57
CA ASN A 22 5.51 -14.88 5.00
C ASN A 22 5.57 -13.47 5.60
N VAL A 23 6.54 -12.64 5.20
CA VAL A 23 6.61 -11.23 5.62
C VAL A 23 5.38 -10.47 5.16
N PHE A 24 5.00 -10.59 3.88
CA PHE A 24 3.78 -9.96 3.37
C PHE A 24 2.52 -10.45 4.10
N GLU A 25 2.40 -11.75 4.35
CA GLU A 25 1.26 -12.30 5.09
C GLU A 25 1.14 -11.73 6.49
N ASN A 26 2.26 -11.54 7.19
CA ASN A 26 2.25 -10.97 8.53
C ASN A 26 1.92 -9.46 8.52
N ILE A 27 2.41 -8.72 7.51
CA ILE A 27 2.00 -7.32 7.29
C ILE A 27 0.48 -7.25 7.05
N LEU A 28 -0.06 -8.10 6.17
CA LEU A 28 -1.49 -8.16 5.86
C LEU A 28 -2.32 -8.52 7.10
N LYS A 29 -1.93 -9.56 7.85
CA LYS A 29 -2.61 -9.95 9.10
C LYS A 29 -2.68 -8.81 10.10
N THR A 30 -1.58 -8.08 10.28
CA THR A 30 -1.53 -6.93 11.18
C THR A 30 -2.41 -5.79 10.69
N TYR A 31 -2.41 -5.52 9.39
CA TYR A 31 -3.28 -4.52 8.77
C TYR A 31 -4.76 -4.86 8.97
N LEU A 32 -5.20 -6.08 8.68
CA LEU A 32 -6.61 -6.47 8.84
C LEU A 32 -7.04 -6.41 10.31
N ARG A 33 -6.24 -6.98 11.21
CA ARG A 33 -6.50 -6.93 12.67
C ARG A 33 -6.67 -5.50 13.21
N LYS A 34 -5.93 -4.54 12.66
CA LYS A 34 -5.98 -3.14 13.11
C LYS A 34 -7.14 -2.35 12.49
N ASN A 35 -7.82 -2.88 11.47
CA ASN A 35 -8.81 -2.15 10.68
C ASN A 35 -10.05 -3.03 10.42
N PRO A 36 -11.00 -3.11 11.38
CA PRO A 36 -12.16 -4.00 11.27
C PRO A 36 -13.04 -3.77 10.04
N THR A 37 -13.26 -2.51 9.63
CA THR A 37 -14.07 -2.24 8.43
C THR A 37 -13.36 -2.74 7.18
N THR A 38 -12.05 -2.53 7.13
CA THR A 38 -11.19 -3.01 6.05
C THR A 38 -11.15 -4.54 6.00
N GLU A 39 -11.07 -5.21 7.15
CA GLU A 39 -11.15 -6.68 7.26
C GLU A 39 -12.45 -7.21 6.68
N ARG A 40 -13.59 -6.60 7.03
CA ARG A 40 -14.90 -6.99 6.48
C ARG A 40 -14.97 -6.81 4.96
N ILE A 41 -14.42 -5.73 4.41
CA ILE A 41 -14.35 -5.55 2.96
C ILE A 41 -13.43 -6.61 2.34
N TRP A 42 -12.27 -6.87 2.93
CA TRP A 42 -11.34 -7.88 2.44
C TRP A 42 -11.96 -9.29 2.40
N GLU A 43 -12.65 -9.69 3.47
CA GLU A 43 -13.41 -10.95 3.54
C GLU A 43 -14.52 -11.00 2.49
N LEU A 44 -15.27 -9.91 2.34
CA LEU A 44 -16.33 -9.80 1.34
C LEU A 44 -15.78 -10.03 -0.07
N ILE A 45 -14.65 -9.41 -0.41
CA ILE A 45 -14.03 -9.55 -1.74
C ILE A 45 -13.45 -10.95 -1.95
N GLN A 46 -12.86 -11.56 -0.92
CA GLN A 46 -12.40 -12.95 -1.04
C GLN A 46 -13.53 -13.93 -1.33
N SER A 47 -14.72 -13.68 -0.77
CA SER A 47 -15.89 -14.53 -1.01
C SER A 47 -16.41 -14.48 -2.46
N LEU A 48 -16.01 -13.47 -3.26
CA LEU A 48 -16.47 -13.28 -4.63
C LEU A 48 -15.86 -14.25 -5.64
N ASP A 49 -14.62 -14.68 -5.42
CA ASP A 49 -13.85 -15.43 -6.42
C ASP A 49 -13.21 -16.69 -5.82
N ASN A 50 -13.89 -17.33 -4.85
CA ASN A 50 -13.39 -18.51 -4.14
C ASN A 50 -11.94 -18.31 -3.65
N GLU A 51 -11.69 -17.16 -3.00
CA GLU A 51 -10.38 -16.77 -2.45
C GLU A 51 -9.28 -16.49 -3.50
N LYS A 52 -9.59 -16.48 -4.80
CA LYS A 52 -8.62 -16.23 -5.89
C LYS A 52 -8.31 -14.76 -6.12
N ILE A 53 -8.06 -14.02 -5.05
CA ILE A 53 -7.72 -12.59 -5.09
C ILE A 53 -6.25 -12.37 -5.45
N CYS A 54 -5.95 -11.24 -6.09
CA CYS A 54 -4.59 -10.75 -6.31
C CYS A 54 -4.49 -9.31 -5.80
N TYR A 55 -3.30 -8.94 -5.32
CA TYR A 55 -3.02 -7.60 -4.83
C TYR A 55 -2.29 -6.81 -5.91
N ASP A 56 -2.78 -5.60 -6.20
CA ASP A 56 -2.11 -4.68 -7.11
C ASP A 56 -0.87 -4.10 -6.43
N HIS A 57 -1.06 -3.53 -5.24
CA HIS A 57 -0.01 -2.89 -4.48
C HIS A 57 -0.33 -2.78 -2.99
N PHE A 58 0.73 -2.61 -2.18
CA PHE A 58 0.66 -2.24 -0.78
C PHE A 58 1.32 -0.87 -0.57
N THR A 59 0.66 0.00 0.19
CA THR A 59 1.12 1.38 0.40
C THR A 59 1.53 1.62 1.85
N PHE A 60 2.64 2.33 2.04
CA PHE A 60 3.17 2.73 3.36
C PHE A 60 3.44 4.23 3.41
N MET A 61 3.25 4.82 4.58
CA MET A 61 3.58 6.23 4.83
C MET A 61 4.65 6.34 5.89
N THR A 62 5.62 7.20 5.67
CA THR A 62 6.79 7.38 6.53
C THR A 62 7.08 8.87 6.75
N LEU A 63 8.03 9.17 7.63
CA LEU A 63 8.46 10.53 7.94
C LEU A 63 9.91 10.68 7.51
N LYS A 64 10.21 11.69 6.67
CA LYS A 64 11.58 11.97 6.20
C LYS A 64 12.40 12.61 7.32
N VAL A 65 12.82 11.76 8.24
CA VAL A 65 13.85 12.00 9.25
C VAL A 65 14.94 10.95 9.02
N GLU A 66 16.19 11.29 9.36
CA GLU A 66 17.34 10.39 9.18
C GLU A 66 17.05 8.99 9.75
N GLY A 67 17.02 7.99 8.86
CA GLY A 67 16.74 6.60 9.19
C GLY A 67 15.26 6.19 9.26
N TYR A 68 14.28 7.09 9.04
CA TYR A 68 12.84 6.80 9.13
C TYR A 68 12.04 6.97 7.84
N GLY A 69 12.66 7.48 6.78
CA GLY A 69 12.00 7.66 5.48
C GLY A 69 11.77 6.34 4.73
N ILE A 70 11.53 6.43 3.42
CA ILE A 70 11.27 5.29 2.53
C ILE A 70 12.35 4.20 2.67
N ASP A 71 13.62 4.61 2.76
CA ASP A 71 14.77 3.71 2.83
C ASP A 71 14.74 2.76 4.03
N SER A 72 14.08 3.15 5.13
CA SER A 72 13.95 2.33 6.34
C SER A 72 13.19 1.03 6.09
N LEU A 73 12.25 1.04 5.14
CA LEU A 73 11.40 -0.08 4.79
C LEU A 73 11.80 -0.70 3.44
N SER A 74 12.08 0.13 2.43
CA SER A 74 12.38 -0.33 1.06
C SER A 74 13.63 -1.20 0.97
N SER A 75 14.65 -0.93 1.82
CA SER A 75 15.92 -1.67 1.83
C SER A 75 15.73 -3.19 1.99
N PHE A 76 14.75 -3.61 2.80
CA PHE A 76 14.41 -5.03 2.93
C PHE A 76 13.91 -5.61 1.60
N PHE A 77 12.91 -4.97 1.00
CA PHE A 77 12.28 -5.46 -0.23
C PHE A 77 13.25 -5.43 -1.43
N MET A 78 14.14 -4.44 -1.48
CA MET A 78 15.20 -4.37 -2.50
C MET A 78 16.20 -5.54 -2.39
N ASN A 79 16.46 -6.07 -1.20
CA ASN A 79 17.25 -7.30 -1.04
C ASN A 79 16.52 -8.54 -1.61
N TYR A 80 15.20 -8.48 -1.77
CA TYR A 80 14.38 -9.46 -2.47
C TYR A 80 14.14 -9.10 -3.94
N GLY A 81 14.91 -8.18 -4.52
CA GLY A 81 14.87 -7.89 -5.95
C GLY A 81 13.77 -6.94 -6.39
N TYR A 82 13.05 -6.30 -5.45
CA TYR A 82 12.22 -5.14 -5.81
C TYR A 82 13.09 -4.02 -6.38
N LYS A 83 12.57 -3.30 -7.38
CA LYS A 83 13.27 -2.21 -8.07
C LYS A 83 12.43 -0.94 -8.00
N ILE A 84 13.09 0.21 -7.89
CA ILE A 84 12.40 1.51 -7.98
C ILE A 84 11.81 1.63 -9.39
N GLY A 85 10.50 1.78 -9.47
CA GLY A 85 9.77 1.94 -10.73
C GLY A 85 9.54 3.41 -11.11
N GLY A 86 9.55 4.32 -10.13
CA GLY A 86 9.40 5.75 -10.38
C GLY A 86 9.10 6.55 -9.12
N GLY A 87 9.05 7.87 -9.27
CA GLY A 87 8.75 8.81 -8.18
C GLY A 87 7.55 9.71 -8.47
N LEU A 88 6.90 10.15 -7.39
CA LEU A 88 5.73 11.01 -7.39
C LEU A 88 5.95 12.12 -6.35
N ASP A 89 6.12 13.37 -6.78
CA ASP A 89 6.25 14.50 -5.86
C ASP A 89 4.91 15.22 -5.72
N PHE A 90 4.53 15.51 -4.49
CA PHE A 90 3.34 16.27 -4.14
C PHE A 90 3.72 17.50 -3.31
N PRO A 91 4.24 18.58 -3.95
CA PRO A 91 4.76 19.74 -3.23
C PRO A 91 3.73 20.37 -2.27
N LYS A 92 2.46 20.42 -2.67
CA LYS A 92 1.38 20.95 -1.82
C LYS A 92 1.15 20.11 -0.56
N LYS A 93 1.36 18.79 -0.65
CA LYS A 93 1.22 17.84 0.47
C LYS A 93 2.54 17.68 1.25
N LYS A 94 3.63 18.35 0.83
CA LYS A 94 5.00 18.17 1.36
C LYS A 94 5.39 16.68 1.42
N LEU A 95 5.05 15.95 0.36
CA LEU A 95 5.13 14.49 0.29
C LEU A 95 5.91 14.08 -0.95
N ARG A 96 6.83 13.13 -0.78
CA ARG A 96 7.46 12.38 -1.87
C ARG A 96 7.05 10.92 -1.81
N GLY A 97 6.65 10.36 -2.94
CA GLY A 97 6.32 8.95 -3.11
C GLY A 97 7.32 8.25 -4.03
N LEU A 98 7.64 7.01 -3.72
CA LEU A 98 8.31 6.07 -4.63
C LEU A 98 7.46 4.82 -4.76
N TRP A 99 7.39 4.26 -5.96
CA TRP A 99 6.83 2.92 -6.15
C TRP A 99 7.90 1.93 -6.59
N PHE A 100 7.69 0.66 -6.24
CA PHE A 100 8.63 -0.41 -6.47
C PHE A 100 7.95 -1.56 -7.22
N SER A 101 8.55 -1.97 -8.34
CA SER A 101 8.12 -3.14 -9.09
C SER A 101 8.58 -4.41 -8.37
N PRO A 102 7.74 -5.45 -8.28
CA PRO A 102 8.13 -6.73 -7.69
C PRO A 102 9.20 -7.43 -8.54
N PRO A 103 9.96 -8.37 -7.97
CA PRO A 103 10.82 -9.27 -8.74
C PRO A 103 9.98 -10.24 -9.57
N ASP A 104 10.60 -10.81 -10.62
CA ASP A 104 10.00 -11.92 -11.34
C ASP A 104 9.92 -13.16 -10.44
N VAL A 105 8.73 -13.76 -10.33
CA VAL A 105 8.47 -15.01 -9.61
C VAL A 105 7.68 -15.95 -10.50
N ILE A 106 7.85 -17.25 -10.31
CA ILE A 106 7.04 -18.25 -11.02
C ILE A 106 5.67 -18.28 -10.37
N VAL A 107 4.65 -17.87 -11.14
CA VAL A 107 3.25 -17.90 -10.72
C VAL A 107 2.55 -19.03 -11.49
N PRO A 108 2.00 -20.05 -10.81
CA PRO A 108 1.17 -21.06 -11.46
C PRO A 108 -0.05 -20.45 -12.16
N ASP A 109 -0.64 -21.13 -13.14
CA ASP A 109 -1.80 -20.64 -13.89
C ASP A 109 -3.00 -20.29 -12.99
N ASP A 110 -3.14 -20.99 -11.85
CA ASP A 110 -4.16 -20.75 -10.83
C ASP A 110 -3.62 -20.02 -9.59
N GLY A 111 -2.41 -19.47 -9.66
CA GLY A 111 -1.73 -18.78 -8.57
C GLY A 111 -2.47 -17.52 -8.12
N HIS A 112 -2.76 -17.44 -6.83
CA HIS A 112 -3.48 -16.34 -6.19
C HIS A 112 -3.00 -16.10 -4.76
N GLY A 113 -3.45 -14.99 -4.17
CA GLY A 113 -3.06 -14.56 -2.84
C GLY A 113 -1.56 -14.28 -2.71
N LEU A 114 -1.10 -14.13 -1.48
CA LEU A 114 0.33 -13.89 -1.19
C LEU A 114 1.17 -15.17 -1.23
N GLY A 115 0.57 -16.33 -1.02
CA GLY A 115 1.27 -17.61 -0.96
C GLY A 115 1.74 -18.12 -2.33
N ASN A 116 0.90 -17.98 -3.36
CA ASN A 116 1.16 -18.56 -4.69
C ASN A 116 0.84 -17.60 -5.85
N GLY A 117 0.41 -16.37 -5.57
CA GLY A 117 0.07 -15.37 -6.58
C GLY A 117 1.25 -14.45 -6.96
N PRO A 118 0.99 -13.50 -7.88
CA PRO A 118 1.91 -12.42 -8.16
C PRO A 118 2.17 -11.61 -6.89
N LEU A 119 3.42 -11.16 -6.73
CA LEU A 119 3.78 -10.27 -5.62
C LEU A 119 3.22 -8.85 -5.88
N PRO A 120 2.73 -8.15 -4.85
CA PRO A 120 2.20 -6.80 -5.01
C PRO A 120 3.33 -5.81 -5.35
N ARG A 121 3.00 -4.74 -6.08
CA ARG A 121 3.87 -3.55 -6.10
C ARG A 121 3.92 -2.92 -4.71
N LEU A 122 4.93 -2.13 -4.44
CA LEU A 122 4.99 -1.34 -3.21
C LEU A 122 4.92 0.13 -3.54
N VAL A 123 4.15 0.90 -2.77
CA VAL A 123 4.15 2.35 -2.81
C VAL A 123 4.57 2.85 -1.43
N MET A 124 5.55 3.73 -1.37
CA MET A 124 6.03 4.27 -0.11
C MET A 124 6.11 5.79 -0.21
N GLY A 125 5.35 6.46 0.65
CA GLY A 125 5.40 7.90 0.82
C GLY A 125 6.28 8.31 2.00
N GLU A 126 6.96 9.44 1.90
CA GLU A 126 7.60 10.12 3.02
C GLU A 126 7.22 11.60 3.06
N ILE A 127 6.75 12.05 4.22
CA ILE A 127 6.52 13.47 4.47
C ILE A 127 7.87 14.15 4.65
N LEU A 128 8.10 15.22 3.90
CA LEU A 128 9.28 16.06 3.97
C LEU A 128 9.21 16.89 5.26
N VAL A 129 9.67 16.31 6.37
CA VAL A 129 9.56 16.91 7.72
C VAL A 129 10.22 18.28 7.76
N ASP A 130 11.34 18.48 7.06
CA ASP A 130 12.05 19.76 7.00
C ASP A 130 11.27 20.88 6.30
N GLU A 131 10.20 20.56 5.58
CA GLU A 131 9.29 21.53 4.98
C GLU A 131 8.09 21.88 5.89
N LEU A 132 7.93 21.20 7.03
CA LEU A 132 6.89 21.51 8.02
C LEU A 132 7.24 22.74 8.85
N SER A 133 6.29 23.24 9.63
CA SER A 133 6.55 24.32 10.60
C SER A 133 7.63 23.91 11.62
N PRO A 134 8.44 24.86 12.14
CA PRO A 134 9.41 24.58 13.20
C PRO A 134 8.81 23.86 14.41
N GLU A 135 7.54 24.18 14.74
CA GLU A 135 6.78 23.56 15.82
C GLU A 135 6.54 22.06 15.53
N SER A 136 5.98 21.73 14.37
CA SER A 136 5.76 20.34 13.94
C SER A 136 7.08 19.56 13.83
N GLN A 137 8.14 20.19 13.30
CA GLN A 137 9.46 19.59 13.23
C GLN A 137 10.00 19.24 14.62
N ALA A 138 9.90 20.15 15.58
CA ALA A 138 10.35 19.94 16.95
C ALA A 138 9.59 18.79 17.62
N ILE A 139 8.27 18.72 17.43
CA ILE A 139 7.44 17.63 17.95
C ILE A 139 7.88 16.29 17.33
N ILE A 140 7.95 16.19 16.00
CA ILE A 140 8.33 14.94 15.33
C ILE A 140 9.72 14.46 15.78
N ARG A 141 10.70 15.38 15.83
CA ARG A 141 12.09 15.09 16.22
C ARG A 141 12.27 14.77 17.70
N LYS A 142 11.33 15.18 18.57
CA LYS A 142 11.30 14.77 19.98
C LYS A 142 11.15 13.25 20.14
N TYR A 143 10.43 12.59 19.23
CA TYR A 143 10.10 11.17 19.30
C TYR A 143 10.99 10.28 18.43
N LEU A 144 11.40 10.78 17.26
CA LEU A 144 12.23 10.04 16.31
C LEU A 144 13.71 10.20 16.66
N LYS A 145 14.32 9.14 17.19
CA LYS A 145 15.76 9.12 17.54
C LYS A 145 16.59 8.75 16.32
N PRO A 146 17.75 9.40 16.06
CA PRO A 146 18.58 9.08 14.90
C PRO A 146 18.81 7.58 14.70
N GLU A 147 18.64 7.10 13.46
CA GLU A 147 18.75 5.70 13.05
C GLU A 147 17.77 4.69 13.67
N GLY A 148 16.76 5.15 14.42
CA GLY A 148 15.81 4.25 15.07
C GLY A 148 14.95 3.45 14.09
N GLY A 149 14.77 3.92 12.84
CA GLY A 149 13.95 3.26 11.83
C GLY A 149 14.49 1.96 11.25
N LYS A 150 15.67 1.45 11.68
CA LYS A 150 16.14 0.09 11.35
C LYS A 150 15.12 -1.02 11.70
N GLN A 151 14.18 -0.74 12.60
CA GLN A 151 13.12 -1.64 13.03
C GLN A 151 11.81 -1.49 12.22
N ALA A 152 11.78 -0.72 11.13
CA ALA A 152 10.57 -0.41 10.38
C ALA A 152 9.78 -1.65 9.91
N LEU A 153 10.47 -2.67 9.39
CA LEU A 153 9.81 -3.90 8.95
C LEU A 153 9.19 -4.66 10.13
N LEU A 154 9.94 -4.79 11.23
CA LEU A 154 9.44 -5.47 12.43
C LEU A 154 8.25 -4.71 13.04
N SER A 155 8.30 -3.37 13.02
CA SER A 155 7.20 -2.48 13.40
C SER A 155 5.95 -2.73 12.56
N SER A 156 6.11 -2.83 11.23
CA SER A 156 5.02 -3.11 10.30
C SER A 156 4.38 -4.48 10.56
N ILE A 157 5.20 -5.51 10.79
CA ILE A 157 4.75 -6.88 11.11
C ILE A 157 4.04 -6.94 12.46
N LEU A 158 4.54 -6.28 13.50
CA LEU A 158 3.96 -6.34 14.84
C LEU A 158 2.75 -5.40 15.00
N GLY A 159 2.69 -4.34 14.20
CA GLY A 159 1.68 -3.29 14.28
C GLY A 159 1.95 -2.25 15.37
N SER A 160 3.22 -2.10 15.78
CA SER A 160 3.65 -1.27 16.91
C SER A 160 4.48 -0.08 16.46
N LEU A 161 4.34 1.06 17.15
CA LEU A 161 5.27 2.18 16.98
C LEU A 161 6.67 1.81 17.51
N ILE A 162 7.70 2.38 16.88
CA ILE A 162 9.09 2.28 17.35
C ILE A 162 9.54 3.53 18.11
N TRP A 163 8.59 4.43 18.38
CA TRP A 163 8.70 5.59 19.25
C TRP A 163 7.51 5.60 20.21
N GLU A 164 7.63 6.38 21.28
CA GLU A 164 6.54 6.59 22.23
C GLU A 164 5.36 7.30 21.58
N LYS A 165 4.13 7.04 22.05
CA LYS A 165 2.97 7.78 21.54
C LYS A 165 3.09 9.28 21.86
N PRO A 166 2.66 10.18 20.97
CA PRO A 166 2.55 11.59 21.28
C PRO A 166 1.40 11.86 22.26
N THR A 167 1.39 13.05 22.86
CA THR A 167 0.18 13.57 23.51
C THR A 167 -0.87 13.96 22.46
N TRP A 168 -2.14 14.08 22.87
CA TRP A 168 -3.19 14.57 21.96
C TRP A 168 -2.86 15.97 21.42
N SER A 169 -2.33 16.85 22.27
CA SER A 169 -1.99 18.23 21.88
C SER A 169 -0.94 18.27 20.76
N GLU A 170 0.09 17.44 20.85
CA GLU A 170 1.16 17.32 19.85
C GLU A 170 0.64 16.72 18.55
N PHE A 171 -0.17 15.66 18.63
CA PHE A 171 -0.79 15.07 17.46
C PHE A 171 -1.68 16.07 16.73
N LYS A 172 -2.52 16.82 17.47
CA LYS A 172 -3.42 17.83 16.92
C LYS A 172 -2.66 18.94 16.20
N GLN A 173 -1.53 19.40 16.78
CA GLN A 173 -0.66 20.40 16.14
C GLN A 173 -0.17 19.93 14.77
N ILE A 174 0.29 18.69 14.66
CA ILE A 174 0.74 18.14 13.37
C ILE A 174 -0.45 17.96 12.42
N ALA A 175 -1.59 17.46 12.91
CA ALA A 175 -2.76 17.16 12.09
C ALA A 175 -3.38 18.41 11.45
N GLU A 176 -3.36 19.55 12.15
CA GLU A 176 -3.82 20.84 11.63
C GLU A 176 -2.93 21.37 10.49
N GLU A 177 -1.65 20.97 10.44
CA GLU A 177 -0.75 21.34 9.36
C GLU A 177 -0.75 20.31 8.21
N ASN A 178 -0.66 19.02 8.55
CA ASN A 178 -0.51 17.94 7.59
C ASN A 178 -1.08 16.63 8.15
N GLU A 179 -2.27 16.27 7.65
CA GLU A 179 -2.99 15.07 8.09
C GLU A 179 -2.20 13.77 7.83
N LEU A 180 -1.46 13.69 6.71
CA LEU A 180 -0.64 12.52 6.39
C LEU A 180 0.57 12.40 7.33
N ALA A 181 1.16 13.52 7.74
CA ALA A 181 2.22 13.54 8.74
C ALA A 181 1.70 13.03 10.09
N ALA A 182 0.54 13.52 10.53
CA ALA A 182 -0.09 13.05 11.76
C ALA A 182 -0.47 11.56 11.68
N TRP A 183 -1.00 11.12 10.53
CA TRP A 183 -1.33 9.72 10.29
C TRP A 183 -0.10 8.82 10.39
N ALA A 184 1.00 9.16 9.69
CA ALA A 184 2.24 8.39 9.76
C ALA A 184 2.84 8.40 11.17
N PHE A 185 2.69 9.51 11.90
CA PHE A 185 3.24 9.66 13.24
C PHE A 185 2.54 8.78 14.29
N ILE A 186 1.23 8.57 14.18
CA ILE A 186 0.45 7.74 15.12
C ILE A 186 0.29 6.28 14.69
N ASN A 187 0.38 6.00 13.38
CA ASN A 187 0.27 4.63 12.84
C ASN A 187 1.62 3.96 12.55
N GLY A 188 2.71 4.73 12.48
CA GLY A 188 4.05 4.24 12.17
C GLY A 188 4.09 3.54 10.81
N TYR A 189 4.78 2.40 10.74
CA TYR A 189 4.91 1.60 9.52
C TYR A 189 3.74 0.62 9.28
N THR A 190 2.58 0.87 9.88
CA THR A 190 1.36 0.14 9.52
C THR A 190 1.08 0.38 8.03
N MET A 191 0.70 -0.66 7.29
CA MET A 191 0.28 -0.52 5.90
C MET A 191 -0.89 0.48 5.83
N ASN A 192 -0.77 1.51 5.00
CA ASN A 192 -1.79 2.56 4.86
C ASN A 192 -3.01 2.06 4.10
N HIS A 193 -2.78 1.30 3.04
CA HIS A 193 -3.82 0.56 2.33
C HIS A 193 -3.21 -0.59 1.56
N LEU A 194 -4.03 -1.62 1.34
CA LEU A 194 -3.84 -2.56 0.26
C LEU A 194 -4.73 -2.18 -0.91
N ALA A 195 -4.34 -2.57 -2.12
CA ALA A 195 -5.17 -2.47 -3.30
C ALA A 195 -5.40 -3.85 -3.94
N PHE A 196 -6.65 -4.17 -4.24
CA PHE A 196 -6.99 -5.34 -5.06
C PHE A 196 -6.74 -5.07 -6.54
N ALA A 197 -6.18 -6.07 -7.25
CA ALA A 197 -6.05 -6.03 -8.71
C ALA A 197 -7.36 -6.48 -9.37
N VAL A 198 -8.23 -5.52 -9.67
CA VAL A 198 -9.59 -5.76 -10.19
C VAL A 198 -9.55 -6.54 -11.49
N HIS A 199 -8.63 -6.20 -12.41
CA HIS A 199 -8.46 -6.89 -13.69
C HIS A 199 -8.12 -8.39 -13.58
N ARG A 200 -7.81 -8.88 -12.38
CA ARG A 200 -7.52 -10.30 -12.10
C ARG A 200 -8.69 -11.04 -11.46
N LEU A 201 -9.72 -10.32 -11.00
CA LEU A 201 -10.95 -10.93 -10.50
C LEU A 201 -11.73 -11.58 -11.65
N LYS A 202 -12.48 -12.63 -11.37
CA LYS A 202 -13.29 -13.31 -12.38
C LYS A 202 -14.67 -12.72 -12.58
N HIS A 203 -15.28 -13.14 -13.69
CA HIS A 203 -16.66 -12.81 -14.05
C HIS A 203 -16.88 -11.28 -14.08
N ARG A 204 -18.04 -10.82 -13.62
CA ARG A 204 -18.41 -9.41 -13.61
C ARG A 204 -17.51 -8.53 -12.73
N PHE A 205 -16.80 -9.12 -11.77
CA PHE A 205 -15.96 -8.37 -10.83
C PHE A 205 -14.60 -7.98 -11.42
N SER A 206 -14.31 -8.40 -12.66
CA SER A 206 -13.23 -7.81 -13.47
C SER A 206 -13.54 -6.38 -13.92
N ASP A 207 -14.75 -5.87 -13.73
CA ASP A 207 -15.14 -4.47 -13.95
C ASP A 207 -15.19 -3.72 -12.61
N ILE A 208 -14.36 -2.68 -12.48
CA ILE A 208 -14.29 -1.84 -11.28
C ILE A 208 -15.63 -1.16 -10.93
N LYS A 209 -16.52 -0.95 -11.91
CA LYS A 209 -17.86 -0.41 -11.65
C LYS A 209 -18.75 -1.42 -10.92
N CYS A 210 -18.59 -2.71 -11.20
CA CYS A 210 -19.28 -3.75 -10.44
C CYS A 210 -18.77 -3.83 -9.00
N ILE A 211 -17.48 -3.53 -8.77
CA ILE A 211 -16.92 -3.43 -7.42
C ILE A 211 -17.55 -2.25 -6.66
N ILE A 212 -17.63 -1.08 -7.28
CA ILE A 212 -18.28 0.11 -6.69
C ILE A 212 -19.70 -0.22 -6.23
N GLN A 213 -20.53 -0.71 -7.17
CA GLN A 213 -21.92 -1.05 -6.88
C GLN A 213 -22.02 -2.09 -5.77
N TYR A 214 -21.16 -3.11 -5.80
CA TYR A 214 -21.19 -4.18 -4.81
C TYR A 214 -20.82 -3.72 -3.41
N LEU A 215 -19.85 -2.80 -3.27
CA LEU A 215 -19.48 -2.23 -1.97
C LEU A 215 -20.61 -1.37 -1.40
N GLU A 216 -21.23 -0.53 -2.24
CA GLU A 216 -22.37 0.31 -1.85
C GLU A 216 -23.59 -0.54 -1.44
N GLU A 217 -23.91 -1.59 -2.19
CA GLU A 217 -24.99 -2.54 -1.87
C GLU A 217 -24.78 -3.26 -0.53
N ASN A 218 -23.52 -3.44 -0.12
CA ASN A 218 -23.15 -4.02 1.18
C ASN A 218 -22.95 -2.97 2.28
N GLY A 219 -23.27 -1.69 2.02
CA GLY A 219 -23.27 -0.62 3.01
C GLY A 219 -21.90 -0.04 3.33
N PHE A 220 -20.92 -0.16 2.43
CA PHE A 220 -19.61 0.47 2.59
C PHE A 220 -19.56 1.83 1.89
N ASP A 221 -19.04 2.84 2.59
CA ASP A 221 -18.82 4.17 2.03
C ASP A 221 -17.52 4.23 1.22
N LEU A 222 -17.59 4.85 0.05
CA LEU A 222 -16.46 5.05 -0.86
C LEU A 222 -15.93 6.47 -0.78
N ASN A 223 -14.65 6.66 -1.10
CA ASN A 223 -14.04 7.98 -1.12
C ASN A 223 -14.54 8.78 -2.33
N HIS A 224 -15.13 9.95 -2.09
CA HIS A 224 -15.65 10.85 -3.12
C HIS A 224 -14.67 11.98 -3.51
N ASP A 225 -13.52 12.10 -2.85
CA ASP A 225 -12.53 13.13 -3.16
C ASP A 225 -11.96 12.92 -4.56
N GLY A 226 -12.22 13.88 -5.46
CA GLY A 226 -11.86 13.75 -6.88
C GLY A 226 -12.81 12.84 -7.69
N GLY A 227 -13.95 12.48 -7.12
CA GLY A 227 -14.90 11.51 -7.68
C GLY A 227 -14.67 10.09 -7.14
N VAL A 228 -15.73 9.27 -7.10
CA VAL A 228 -15.66 7.88 -6.61
C VAL A 228 -14.67 7.05 -7.42
N LEU A 229 -14.75 7.16 -8.74
CA LEU A 229 -13.85 6.49 -9.67
C LEU A 229 -12.81 7.49 -10.18
N LYS A 230 -11.58 7.34 -9.71
CA LYS A 230 -10.43 8.13 -10.14
C LYS A 230 -9.84 7.50 -11.38
N VAL A 231 -9.64 8.28 -12.43
CA VAL A 231 -9.16 7.81 -13.73
C VAL A 231 -7.93 8.61 -14.11
N SER A 232 -6.84 7.92 -14.43
CA SER A 232 -5.61 8.56 -14.90
C SER A 232 -5.85 9.35 -16.18
N THR A 233 -4.97 10.31 -16.46
CA THR A 233 -5.08 11.16 -17.66
C THR A 233 -5.06 10.38 -18.97
N ASP A 234 -4.36 9.24 -19.03
CA ASP A 234 -4.35 8.35 -20.18
C ASP A 234 -5.57 7.41 -20.24
N GLY A 235 -6.40 7.38 -19.20
CA GLY A 235 -7.58 6.53 -19.11
C GLY A 235 -7.28 5.07 -18.80
N LEU A 236 -6.03 4.71 -18.49
CA LEU A 236 -5.58 3.31 -18.39
C LEU A 236 -5.40 2.80 -16.96
N LEU A 237 -5.54 3.67 -15.96
CA LEU A 237 -5.50 3.32 -14.54
C LEU A 237 -6.75 3.87 -13.85
N LEU A 238 -7.56 2.95 -13.32
CA LEU A 238 -8.79 3.27 -12.63
C LEU A 238 -8.66 2.84 -11.17
N GLN A 239 -9.05 3.72 -10.25
CA GLN A 239 -8.91 3.48 -8.82
C GLN A 239 -10.17 3.92 -8.07
N VAL A 240 -10.58 3.11 -7.11
CA VAL A 240 -11.60 3.47 -6.10
C VAL A 240 -11.14 2.98 -4.75
N SER A 241 -11.41 3.74 -3.70
CA SER A 241 -11.06 3.36 -2.33
C SER A 241 -12.26 3.47 -1.41
N SER A 242 -12.28 2.69 -0.33
CA SER A 242 -13.18 2.96 0.79
C SER A 242 -12.81 4.27 1.48
N ILE A 243 -13.73 4.83 2.26
CA ILE A 243 -13.37 5.82 3.27
C ILE A 243 -12.57 5.12 4.38
N SER A 244 -11.58 5.81 4.93
CA SER A 244 -10.87 5.34 6.12
C SER A 244 -11.78 5.42 7.34
N GLU A 245 -11.97 4.29 8.02
CA GLU A 245 -12.67 4.29 9.31
C GLU A 245 -11.87 5.09 10.35
N LYS A 246 -12.56 5.66 11.33
CA LYS A 246 -11.91 6.33 12.45
C LYS A 246 -11.96 5.46 13.69
N LEU A 247 -10.79 5.12 14.23
CA LEU A 247 -10.67 4.23 15.38
C LEU A 247 -10.24 5.00 16.64
N PRO A 248 -10.67 4.56 17.83
CA PRO A 248 -10.24 5.17 19.07
C PRO A 248 -8.76 4.90 19.31
N VAL A 249 -7.99 5.97 19.52
CA VAL A 249 -6.58 5.94 19.91
C VAL A 249 -6.43 6.67 21.23
N GLU A 250 -5.88 5.97 22.22
CA GLU A 250 -5.42 6.55 23.48
C GLU A 250 -4.00 7.10 23.30
N PHE A 251 -3.84 8.39 23.58
CA PHE A 251 -2.59 9.16 23.51
C PHE A 251 -1.81 9.09 24.82
N ALA A 252 -0.55 9.54 24.83
CA ALA A 252 0.33 9.43 26.01
C ALA A 252 -0.14 10.25 27.24
N ASP A 253 -1.01 11.23 27.04
CA ASP A 253 -1.65 12.02 28.09
C ASP A 253 -2.98 11.42 28.59
N GLY A 254 -3.30 10.18 28.19
CA GLY A 254 -4.52 9.46 28.59
C GLY A 254 -5.79 9.93 27.88
N VAL A 255 -5.67 10.85 26.92
CA VAL A 255 -6.78 11.32 26.10
C VAL A 255 -7.09 10.28 25.01
N THR A 256 -8.36 9.94 24.81
CA THR A 256 -8.79 9.07 23.71
C THR A 256 -9.55 9.87 22.65
N LYS A 257 -9.14 9.76 21.38
CA LYS A 257 -9.82 10.39 20.22
C LYS A 257 -9.95 9.42 19.06
N LEU A 258 -10.93 9.69 18.20
CA LEU A 258 -11.10 8.99 16.93
C LEU A 258 -10.10 9.55 15.91
N VAL A 259 -9.26 8.68 15.35
CA VAL A 259 -8.23 9.03 14.36
C VAL A 259 -8.44 8.19 13.11
N PRO A 260 -8.26 8.75 11.89
CA PRO A 260 -8.29 7.96 10.67
C PRO A 260 -7.32 6.78 10.74
N ALA A 261 -7.83 5.60 10.44
CA ALA A 261 -7.08 4.36 10.40
C ALA A 261 -6.59 4.10 8.96
N SER A 262 -6.50 2.84 8.56
CA SER A 262 -6.19 2.49 7.17
C SER A 262 -7.47 2.44 6.34
N TYR A 263 -7.34 2.22 5.03
CA TYR A 263 -8.46 1.99 4.11
C TYR A 263 -8.08 0.93 3.08
N ILE A 264 -9.02 0.52 2.24
CA ILE A 264 -8.79 -0.46 1.17
C ILE A 264 -9.03 0.18 -0.20
N GLU A 265 -8.22 -0.19 -1.18
CA GLU A 265 -8.32 0.29 -2.56
C GLU A 265 -8.62 -0.87 -3.54
N PHE A 266 -9.16 -0.52 -4.69
CA PHE A 266 -9.35 -1.36 -5.85
C PHE A 266 -8.75 -0.66 -7.06
N THR A 267 -7.86 -1.35 -7.76
CA THR A 267 -7.13 -0.82 -8.91
C THR A 267 -7.41 -1.68 -10.14
N ASP A 268 -7.79 -1.06 -11.24
CA ASP A 268 -7.92 -1.70 -12.55
C ASP A 268 -6.91 -1.10 -13.52
N ARG A 269 -6.02 -1.96 -14.04
CA ARG A 269 -4.98 -1.59 -15.01
C ARG A 269 -5.39 -2.07 -16.39
N LEU A 270 -5.71 -1.12 -17.26
CA LEU A 270 -6.11 -1.44 -18.63
C LEU A 270 -4.92 -1.78 -19.52
N VAL A 271 -5.24 -2.50 -20.59
CA VAL A 271 -4.28 -2.94 -21.62
C VAL A 271 -3.74 -1.73 -22.37
N LEU A 272 -2.43 -1.68 -22.56
CA LEU A 272 -1.79 -0.61 -23.32
C LEU A 272 -2.26 -0.66 -24.79
N PRO A 273 -2.40 0.50 -25.47
CA PRO A 273 -2.96 0.56 -26.82
C PRO A 273 -2.29 -0.37 -27.84
N GLN A 274 -0.97 -0.56 -27.74
CA GLN A 274 -0.20 -1.44 -28.63
C GLN A 274 -0.53 -2.95 -28.48
N PHE A 275 -1.22 -3.33 -27.40
CA PHE A 275 -1.61 -4.71 -27.12
C PHE A 275 -3.12 -4.94 -27.20
N LYS A 276 -3.89 -3.95 -27.66
CA LYS A 276 -5.36 -4.01 -27.68
C LYS A 276 -5.93 -5.16 -28.52
N GLU A 277 -5.21 -5.57 -29.57
CA GLU A 277 -5.62 -6.66 -30.47
C GLU A 277 -5.19 -8.05 -29.97
N LEU A 278 -4.51 -8.14 -28.81
CA LEU A 278 -4.15 -9.44 -28.25
C LEU A 278 -5.41 -10.16 -27.78
N PRO A 279 -5.54 -11.47 -28.06
CA PRO A 279 -6.56 -12.31 -27.45
C PRO A 279 -6.53 -12.22 -25.91
N TYR A 280 -7.69 -12.24 -25.28
CA TYR A 280 -7.82 -12.03 -23.83
C TYR A 280 -6.96 -12.99 -22.99
N ASP A 281 -6.87 -14.25 -23.42
CA ASP A 281 -6.06 -15.32 -22.82
C ASP A 281 -4.55 -15.13 -22.99
N GLN A 282 -4.12 -14.21 -23.86
CA GLN A 282 -2.71 -13.85 -24.05
C GLN A 282 -2.31 -12.56 -23.33
N ILE A 283 -3.26 -11.86 -22.72
CA ILE A 283 -3.00 -10.63 -21.97
C ILE A 283 -2.31 -10.98 -20.65
N LYS A 284 -1.10 -10.45 -20.47
CA LYS A 284 -0.29 -10.60 -19.26
C LYS A 284 -0.15 -9.25 -18.56
N GLU A 285 0.37 -9.25 -17.33
CA GLU A 285 0.52 -8.03 -16.53
C GLU A 285 1.34 -6.95 -17.26
N PHE A 286 2.43 -7.33 -17.92
CA PHE A 286 3.29 -6.40 -18.66
C PHE A 286 2.64 -5.82 -19.92
N HIS A 287 1.48 -6.32 -20.36
CA HIS A 287 0.67 -5.71 -21.41
C HIS A 287 -0.22 -4.57 -20.87
N ARG A 288 -0.27 -4.36 -19.55
CA ARG A 288 -1.13 -3.39 -18.88
C ARG A 288 -0.32 -2.18 -18.39
N ARG A 289 -1.04 -1.12 -18.05
CA ARG A 289 -0.48 0.15 -17.55
C ARG A 289 0.20 -0.01 -16.18
N GLU A 290 1.50 0.30 -16.10
CA GLU A 290 2.34 -0.05 -14.94
C GLU A 290 2.47 1.04 -13.85
N ASP A 291 2.91 2.25 -14.20
CA ASP A 291 3.13 3.36 -13.24
C ASP A 291 1.87 3.78 -12.47
N PHE A 292 2.06 4.67 -11.50
CA PHE A 292 1.01 5.33 -10.74
C PHE A 292 0.72 6.74 -11.29
N ALA A 293 -0.46 7.28 -10.99
CA ALA A 293 -0.89 8.59 -11.47
C ALA A 293 -0.98 9.62 -10.33
N LEU A 294 -0.27 10.75 -10.47
CA LEU A 294 -0.28 11.86 -9.50
C LEU A 294 -1.70 12.37 -9.18
N ASN A 295 -2.59 12.38 -10.18
CA ASN A 295 -3.94 12.91 -10.01
C ASN A 295 -4.90 11.95 -9.29
N ASN A 296 -4.52 10.67 -9.16
CA ASN A 296 -5.32 9.66 -8.49
C ASN A 296 -4.89 9.43 -7.03
N ALA A 297 -3.73 9.96 -6.62
CA ALA A 297 -3.07 9.71 -5.34
C ALA A 297 -3.24 10.84 -4.29
#